data_AF-A0A0D5C4Q9-F1
#
_entry.id   AF-A0A0D5C4Q9-F1
#
_cell.length_a   1.000
_cell.length_b   1.000
_cell.length_c   1.000
_cell.angle_alpha   90.00
_cell.angle_beta   90.00
_cell.angle_gamma   90.00
#
_symmetry.space_group_name_H-M   'P 1'
#
loop_
_entity.id
_entity.type
_entity.pdbx_description
1 polymer ?
#
loop_
_entity_poly.entity_id
_entity_poly.type
_entity_poly.pdbx_seq_one_letter_code
_entity_poly.pdbx_strand_id
1 'polypeptide(L)'
;MSPHHQWKNMADPDTITCKSGHLLLQKNDGTPTCVMPSTYLILIDRGFGNYDSSIMSKRPEMMNQLMQNMVSNEKLMHHWHEMMQKNPIIMMNTMNDWISQMKVNPEFMKNILGPMASDPQLREKMIQAMKKHSHMENSLKMHSAWMDSVHHPMMKSGMHSSSCSWCPSYKMDSSSPSTGFSNSDRIMDVMHELWVNSGISYEIHQLMIQNPSHMSKMSEQMMNPILDSIMDDEDLRRQMIELLLEHPEFMNSIRHSETNTDH
;
A
#
# COMPACT_ATOMS: atom_id res chain seq x y z
N MET A 1 14.19 -7.24 38.32
CA MET A 1 13.54 -6.09 39.01
C MET A 1 12.38 -5.61 38.13
N SER A 2 11.18 -5.38 38.67
CA SER A 2 10.05 -4.93 37.83
C SER A 2 10.26 -3.47 37.36
N PRO A 3 9.65 -3.05 36.24
CA PRO A 3 9.76 -1.66 35.75
C PRO A 3 9.33 -0.64 36.78
N HIS A 4 8.27 -0.94 37.53
CA HIS A 4 7.79 -0.08 38.61
C HIS A 4 8.79 0.02 39.79
N HIS A 5 9.52 -1.05 40.11
CA HIS A 5 10.62 -0.98 41.09
C HIS A 5 11.83 -0.20 40.55
N GLN A 6 12.16 -0.35 39.27
CA GLN A 6 13.20 0.45 38.60
C GLN A 6 12.83 1.94 38.66
N TRP A 7 11.61 2.28 38.25
CA TRP A 7 11.09 3.65 38.25
C TRP A 7 11.10 4.32 39.63
N LYS A 8 10.73 3.60 40.68
CA LYS A 8 10.76 4.15 42.05
C LYS A 8 12.17 4.39 42.59
N ASN A 9 13.18 3.70 42.05
CA ASN A 9 14.56 3.72 42.55
C ASN A 9 15.52 4.50 41.63
N MET A 10 15.11 4.84 40.41
CA MET A 10 15.91 5.53 39.41
C MET A 10 15.44 6.97 39.24
N ALA A 11 16.38 7.91 39.11
CA ALA A 11 16.07 9.33 38.87
C ALA A 11 15.68 9.63 37.41
N ASP A 12 16.00 8.72 36.49
CA ASP A 12 15.83 8.89 35.05
C ASP A 12 14.93 7.78 34.46
N PRO A 13 13.73 8.12 33.95
CA PRO A 13 12.83 7.20 33.25
C PRO A 13 13.46 6.46 32.07
N ASP A 14 14.48 7.04 31.42
CA ASP A 14 15.12 6.46 30.23
C ASP A 14 16.03 5.27 30.56
N THR A 15 16.31 5.05 31.85
CA THR A 15 17.14 3.92 32.33
C THR A 15 16.34 2.64 32.58
N ILE A 16 15.02 2.70 32.44
CA ILE A 16 14.13 1.56 32.73
C ILE A 16 14.20 0.55 31.60
N THR A 17 14.52 -0.69 31.93
CA THR A 17 14.64 -1.77 30.95
C THR A 17 13.61 -2.86 31.19
N CYS A 18 13.11 -3.41 30.09
CA CYS A 18 12.26 -4.60 30.09
C CYS A 18 13.09 -5.87 29.95
N LYS A 19 12.53 -7.00 30.42
CA LYS A 19 13.09 -8.31 30.10
C LYS A 19 13.15 -8.51 28.58
N SER A 20 14.08 -9.35 28.12
CA SER A 20 14.22 -9.67 26.70
C SER A 20 12.87 -10.01 26.05
N GLY A 21 12.66 -9.49 24.83
CA GLY A 21 11.43 -9.66 24.06
C GLY A 21 10.25 -8.77 24.46
N HIS A 22 10.34 -7.97 25.54
CA HIS A 22 9.27 -7.04 25.95
C HIS A 22 9.59 -5.58 25.58
N LEU A 23 8.54 -4.76 25.50
CA LEU A 23 8.62 -3.33 25.22
C LEU A 23 8.24 -2.52 26.45
N LEU A 24 8.94 -1.41 26.65
CA LEU A 24 8.56 -0.42 27.63
C LEU A 24 7.39 0.39 27.07
N LEU A 25 6.31 0.48 27.82
CA LEU A 25 5.18 1.36 27.56
C LEU A 25 5.05 2.33 28.73
N GLN A 26 5.12 3.63 28.46
CA GLN A 26 4.80 4.64 29.45
C GLN A 26 3.28 4.89 29.45
N LYS A 27 2.65 4.62 30.58
CA LYS A 27 1.21 4.85 30.75
C LYS A 27 0.90 6.34 30.84
N ASN A 28 -0.34 6.74 30.64
CA ASN A 28 -0.75 8.15 30.70
C ASN A 28 -0.51 8.80 32.08
N ASP A 29 -0.48 7.99 33.13
CA ASP A 29 -0.14 8.42 34.51
C ASP A 29 1.38 8.52 34.74
N GLY A 30 2.19 8.39 33.68
CA GLY A 30 3.65 8.37 33.71
C GLY A 30 4.25 7.04 34.16
N THR A 31 3.46 6.07 34.61
CA THR A 31 3.98 4.81 35.15
C THR A 31 4.46 3.89 34.02
N PRO A 32 5.70 3.35 34.10
CA PRO A 32 6.23 2.45 33.09
C PRO A 32 5.72 1.02 33.31
N THR A 33 5.40 0.33 32.21
CA THR A 33 5.04 -1.09 32.22
C THR A 33 5.71 -1.83 31.06
N CYS A 34 6.01 -3.12 31.24
CA CYS A 34 6.52 -3.95 30.15
C CYS A 34 5.38 -4.72 29.49
N VAL A 35 5.30 -4.63 28.18
CA VAL A 35 4.24 -5.25 27.38
C VAL A 35 4.83 -6.15 26.30
N MET A 36 4.02 -7.09 25.80
CA MET A 36 4.40 -7.89 24.64
C MET A 36 4.33 -7.04 23.37
N PRO A 37 5.24 -7.21 22.40
CA PRO A 37 5.21 -6.50 21.11
C PRO A 37 3.84 -6.57 20.42
N SER A 38 3.24 -7.77 20.41
CA SER A 38 1.91 -8.02 19.83
C SER A 38 0.76 -7.28 20.52
N THR A 39 0.95 -6.78 21.74
CA THR A 39 -0.06 -6.05 22.51
C THR A 39 0.17 -4.55 22.55
N TYR A 40 1.36 -4.08 22.15
CA TYR A 40 1.77 -2.68 22.31
C TYR A 40 0.81 -1.72 21.60
N LEU A 41 0.60 -1.89 20.30
CA LEU A 41 -0.29 -1.04 19.51
C LEU A 41 -1.76 -1.12 19.97
N ILE A 42 -2.21 -2.29 20.44
CA ILE A 42 -3.56 -2.47 20.97
C ILE A 42 -3.74 -1.66 22.26
N LEU A 43 -2.71 -1.59 23.09
CA LEU A 43 -2.74 -0.79 24.32
C LEU A 43 -2.70 0.72 24.01
N ILE A 44 -1.96 1.14 22.98
CA ILE A 44 -1.99 2.52 22.48
C ILE A 44 -3.40 2.88 21.96
N ASP A 45 -4.01 2.04 21.13
CA ASP A 45 -5.38 2.18 20.63
C ASP A 45 -6.40 2.37 21.76
N ARG A 46 -6.29 1.55 22.80
CA ARG A 46 -7.16 1.62 24.00
C ARG A 46 -6.82 2.76 24.95
N GLY A 47 -5.76 3.51 24.66
CA GLY A 47 -5.32 4.65 25.43
C GLY A 47 -4.68 4.35 26.75
N PHE A 48 -3.98 3.22 26.86
CA PHE A 48 -3.20 2.89 28.06
C PHE A 48 -1.88 3.65 28.17
N GLY A 49 -1.36 4.24 27.08
CA GLY A 49 -0.09 4.96 27.09
C GLY A 49 0.16 5.76 25.82
N ASN A 50 1.33 6.40 25.78
CA ASN A 50 1.80 7.19 24.64
C ASN A 50 2.58 6.32 23.65
N TYR A 51 2.45 6.65 22.37
CA TYR A 51 3.19 6.02 21.30
C TYR A 51 4.64 6.51 21.28
N ASP A 52 5.57 5.60 21.01
CA ASP A 52 7.00 5.87 20.82
C ASP A 52 7.41 5.34 19.44
N SER A 53 7.67 6.26 18.51
CA SER A 53 8.06 5.94 17.14
C SER A 53 9.39 5.21 17.03
N SER A 54 10.29 5.35 18.00
CA SER A 54 11.58 4.66 18.02
C SER A 54 11.46 3.14 18.16
N ILE A 55 10.32 2.65 18.63
CA ILE A 55 10.01 1.22 18.74
C ILE A 55 9.80 0.60 17.35
N MET A 56 9.16 1.32 16.44
CA MET A 56 8.78 0.79 15.13
C MET A 56 9.97 0.63 14.19
N SER A 57 10.91 1.56 14.20
CA SER A 57 12.11 1.51 13.35
C SER A 57 12.98 0.27 13.60
N LYS A 58 12.86 -0.34 14.79
CA LYS A 58 13.63 -1.52 15.19
C LYS A 58 12.86 -2.83 15.05
N ARG A 59 11.60 -2.81 14.61
CA ARG A 59 10.68 -3.97 14.65
C ARG A 59 9.78 -4.05 13.41
N PRO A 60 10.31 -4.53 12.27
CA PRO A 60 9.55 -4.59 11.01
C PRO A 60 8.28 -5.45 11.11
N GLU A 61 8.27 -6.50 11.95
CA GLU A 61 7.07 -7.33 12.14
C GLU A 61 5.89 -6.54 12.73
N MET A 62 6.16 -5.61 13.66
CA MET A 62 5.12 -4.74 14.23
C MET A 62 4.62 -3.74 13.20
N MET A 63 5.51 -3.21 12.37
CA MET A 63 5.14 -2.34 11.25
C MET A 63 4.24 -3.08 10.24
N ASN A 64 4.63 -4.30 9.85
CA ASN A 64 3.83 -5.15 8.96
C ASN A 64 2.43 -5.38 9.55
N GLN A 65 2.34 -5.69 10.84
CA GLN A 65 1.05 -5.90 11.50
C GLN A 65 0.21 -4.60 11.52
N LEU A 66 0.83 -3.45 11.77
CA LEU A 66 0.16 -2.14 11.69
C LEU A 66 -0.40 -1.90 10.29
N MET A 67 0.40 -2.10 9.24
CA MET A 67 -0.04 -1.89 7.85
C MET A 67 -1.17 -2.85 7.46
N GLN A 68 -1.06 -4.13 7.81
CA GLN A 68 -2.13 -5.11 7.56
C GLN A 68 -3.44 -4.73 8.26
N ASN A 69 -3.37 -4.29 9.51
CA ASN A 69 -4.54 -3.83 10.26
C ASN A 69 -5.13 -2.53 9.69
N MET A 70 -4.28 -1.63 9.17
CA MET A 70 -4.73 -0.41 8.51
C MET A 70 -5.52 -0.76 7.25
N VAL A 71 -4.94 -1.53 6.31
CA VAL A 71 -5.57 -1.85 5.02
C VAL A 71 -6.79 -2.74 5.12
N SER A 72 -6.92 -3.52 6.21
CA SER A 72 -8.12 -4.34 6.47
C SER A 72 -9.22 -3.61 7.21
N ASN A 73 -8.97 -2.39 7.72
CA ASN A 73 -9.95 -1.58 8.42
C ASN A 73 -10.41 -0.42 7.54
N GLU A 74 -11.63 -0.50 7.01
CA GLU A 74 -12.20 0.49 6.10
C GLU A 74 -12.21 1.91 6.69
N LYS A 75 -12.46 2.06 8.00
CA LYS A 75 -12.47 3.37 8.66
C LYS A 75 -11.08 3.98 8.70
N LEU A 76 -10.06 3.18 9.03
CA LEU A 76 -8.66 3.64 9.02
C LEU A 76 -8.20 3.98 7.61
N MET A 77 -8.52 3.14 6.62
CA MET A 77 -8.19 3.44 5.22
C MET A 77 -8.85 4.72 4.73
N HIS A 78 -10.12 4.93 5.08
CA HIS A 78 -10.82 6.16 4.73
C HIS A 78 -10.13 7.39 5.35
N HIS A 79 -9.78 7.35 6.64
CA HIS A 79 -9.05 8.46 7.29
C HIS A 79 -7.66 8.67 6.68
N TRP A 80 -6.92 7.61 6.37
CA TRP A 80 -5.64 7.70 5.69
C TRP A 80 -5.79 8.37 4.33
N HIS A 81 -6.79 7.97 3.55
CA HIS A 81 -7.06 8.59 2.25
C HIS A 81 -7.45 10.07 2.38
N GLU A 82 -8.29 10.43 3.35
CA GLU A 82 -8.59 11.84 3.63
C GLU A 82 -7.35 12.65 3.99
N MET A 83 -6.44 12.10 4.81
CA MET A 83 -5.18 12.74 5.16
C MET A 83 -4.35 13.03 3.90
N MET A 84 -4.23 12.03 3.02
CA MET A 84 -3.50 12.15 1.77
C MET A 84 -4.11 13.19 0.83
N GLN A 85 -5.44 13.25 0.73
CA GLN A 85 -6.13 14.26 -0.09
C GLN A 85 -6.00 15.68 0.48
N LYS A 86 -6.09 15.84 1.79
CA LYS A 86 -6.02 17.15 2.46
C LYS A 86 -4.60 17.70 2.51
N ASN A 87 -3.58 16.87 2.32
CA ASN A 87 -2.18 17.28 2.35
C ASN A 87 -1.44 16.91 1.05
N PRO A 88 -1.45 17.81 0.05
CA PRO A 88 -0.82 17.53 -1.25
C PRO A 88 0.69 17.32 -1.17
N ILE A 89 1.36 17.87 -0.15
CA ILE A 89 2.81 17.68 0.04
C ILE A 89 3.11 16.23 0.44
N ILE A 90 2.33 15.67 1.37
CA ILE A 90 2.48 14.26 1.77
C ILE A 90 2.18 13.34 0.59
N MET A 91 1.11 13.63 -0.15
CA MET A 91 0.76 12.88 -1.37
C MET A 91 1.93 12.89 -2.37
N MET A 92 2.46 14.06 -2.70
CA MET A 92 3.56 14.22 -3.64
C MET A 92 4.82 13.47 -3.18
N ASN A 93 5.19 13.59 -1.91
CA ASN A 93 6.35 12.88 -1.35
C ASN A 93 6.16 11.35 -1.41
N THR A 94 4.96 10.87 -1.09
CA THR A 94 4.63 9.43 -1.17
C THR A 94 4.74 8.93 -2.61
N MET A 95 4.21 9.69 -3.59
CA MET A 95 4.34 9.34 -5.01
C MET A 95 5.80 9.35 -5.46
N ASN A 96 6.58 10.36 -5.08
CA ASN A 96 8.01 10.43 -5.42
C ASN A 96 8.79 9.23 -4.88
N ASP A 97 8.50 8.83 -3.64
CA ASP A 97 9.12 7.65 -3.03
C ASP A 97 8.74 6.36 -3.76
N TRP A 98 7.46 6.19 -4.09
CA TRP A 98 7.00 5.03 -4.87
C TRP A 98 7.63 4.98 -6.27
N ILE A 99 7.70 6.11 -6.96
CA ILE A 99 8.36 6.22 -8.28
C ILE A 99 9.84 5.87 -8.18
N SER A 100 10.55 6.43 -7.19
CA SER A 100 11.97 6.13 -6.93
C SER A 100 12.18 4.64 -6.65
N GLN A 101 11.33 4.04 -5.82
CA GLN A 101 11.41 2.62 -5.48
C GLN A 101 11.09 1.71 -6.67
N MET A 102 10.10 2.05 -7.50
CA MET A 102 9.77 1.30 -8.72
C MET A 102 10.92 1.32 -9.74
N LYS A 103 11.66 2.43 -9.85
CA LYS A 103 12.85 2.51 -10.71
C LYS A 103 13.97 1.57 -10.25
N VAL A 104 14.07 1.33 -8.95
CA VAL A 104 15.09 0.43 -8.37
C VAL A 104 14.63 -1.02 -8.41
N ASN A 105 13.34 -1.29 -8.20
CA ASN A 105 12.79 -2.64 -8.15
C ASN A 105 11.52 -2.76 -9.02
N PRO A 106 11.63 -3.31 -10.25
CA PRO A 106 10.50 -3.51 -11.16
C PRO A 106 9.38 -4.39 -10.60
N GLU A 107 9.64 -5.24 -9.59
CA GLU A 107 8.58 -6.03 -8.94
C GLU A 107 7.53 -5.15 -8.24
N PHE A 108 7.89 -3.94 -7.80
CA PHE A 108 6.90 -3.02 -7.21
C PHE A 108 5.87 -2.54 -8.24
N MET A 109 6.28 -2.37 -9.51
CA MET A 109 5.33 -2.08 -10.59
C MET A 109 4.31 -3.22 -10.73
N LYS A 110 4.76 -4.48 -10.71
CA LYS A 110 3.88 -5.65 -10.78
C LYS A 110 2.93 -5.73 -9.58
N ASN A 111 3.42 -5.42 -8.38
CA ASN A 111 2.58 -5.43 -7.18
C ASN A 111 1.48 -4.36 -7.21
N ILE A 112 1.77 -3.20 -7.79
CA ILE A 112 0.82 -2.09 -7.96
C ILE A 112 -0.19 -2.41 -9.07
N LEU A 113 0.30 -2.79 -10.25
CA LEU A 113 -0.53 -3.01 -11.42
C LEU A 113 -1.31 -4.32 -11.35
N GLY A 114 -0.80 -5.33 -10.63
CA GLY A 114 -1.36 -6.69 -10.62
C GLY A 114 -2.82 -6.74 -10.17
N PRO A 115 -3.17 -6.15 -9.02
CA PRO A 115 -4.55 -6.04 -8.58
C PRO A 115 -5.44 -5.27 -9.56
N MET A 116 -4.94 -4.17 -10.13
CA MET A 116 -5.70 -3.34 -11.08
C MET A 116 -5.95 -4.06 -12.41
N ALA A 117 -4.96 -4.80 -12.90
CA ALA A 117 -5.08 -5.58 -14.12
C ALA A 117 -5.89 -6.87 -13.92
N SER A 118 -5.91 -7.45 -12.71
CA SER A 118 -6.63 -8.69 -12.43
C SER A 118 -8.12 -8.50 -12.17
N ASP A 119 -8.49 -7.45 -11.44
CA ASP A 119 -9.90 -7.18 -11.11
C ASP A 119 -10.62 -6.54 -12.31
N PRO A 120 -11.76 -7.08 -12.80
CA PRO A 120 -12.43 -6.55 -13.99
C PRO A 120 -12.87 -5.08 -13.89
N GLN A 121 -13.28 -4.61 -12.70
CA GLN A 121 -13.75 -3.23 -12.52
C GLN A 121 -12.58 -2.26 -12.45
N LEU A 122 -11.53 -2.61 -11.70
CA LEU A 122 -10.30 -1.81 -11.65
C LEU A 122 -9.61 -1.79 -13.01
N ARG A 123 -9.63 -2.91 -13.73
CA ARG A 123 -9.07 -3.04 -15.08
C ARG A 123 -9.71 -2.06 -16.04
N GLU A 124 -11.04 -1.99 -16.06
CA GLU A 124 -11.76 -1.03 -16.89
C GLU A 124 -11.38 0.41 -16.51
N LYS A 125 -11.36 0.74 -15.21
CA LYS A 125 -10.98 2.09 -14.77
C LYS A 125 -9.53 2.44 -15.15
N MET A 126 -8.61 1.49 -15.06
CA MET A 126 -7.22 1.62 -15.47
C MET A 126 -7.12 1.90 -16.97
N ILE A 127 -7.84 1.14 -17.81
CA ILE A 127 -7.91 1.37 -19.27
C ILE A 127 -8.43 2.78 -19.56
N GLN A 128 -9.48 3.22 -18.85
CA GLN A 128 -10.04 4.57 -19.02
C GLN A 128 -9.05 5.67 -18.60
N ALA A 129 -8.29 5.47 -17.52
CA ALA A 129 -7.24 6.39 -17.10
C ALA A 129 -6.13 6.49 -18.17
N MET A 130 -5.66 5.36 -18.68
CA MET A 130 -4.66 5.31 -19.76
C MET A 130 -5.13 6.03 -21.03
N LYS A 131 -6.40 5.84 -21.44
CA LYS A 131 -6.99 6.49 -22.62
C LYS A 131 -7.08 8.02 -22.46
N LYS A 132 -7.32 8.51 -21.24
CA LYS A 132 -7.45 9.95 -20.94
C LYS A 132 -6.12 10.66 -20.73
N HIS A 133 -5.05 9.92 -20.46
CA HIS A 133 -3.73 10.48 -20.15
C HIS A 133 -2.90 10.69 -21.42
N SER A 134 -2.69 11.94 -21.82
CA SER A 134 -2.10 12.30 -23.12
C SER A 134 -0.73 11.66 -23.39
N HIS A 135 0.17 11.63 -22.40
CA HIS A 135 1.48 10.98 -22.54
C HIS A 135 1.37 9.47 -22.76
N MET A 136 0.43 8.82 -22.07
CA MET A 136 0.18 7.39 -22.22
C MET A 136 -0.46 7.12 -23.58
N GLU A 137 -1.55 7.80 -23.91
CA GLU A 137 -2.27 7.64 -25.17
C GLU A 137 -1.35 7.79 -26.38
N ASN A 138 -0.50 8.83 -26.40
CA ASN A 138 0.49 9.02 -27.46
C ASN A 138 1.52 7.89 -27.51
N SER A 139 1.99 7.42 -26.35
CA SER A 139 2.94 6.30 -26.29
C SER A 139 2.33 5.01 -26.83
N LEU A 140 1.07 4.72 -26.49
CA LEU A 140 0.34 3.54 -26.97
C LEU A 140 0.16 3.57 -28.50
N LYS A 141 -0.20 4.73 -29.07
CA LYS A 141 -0.35 4.91 -30.52
C LYS A 141 0.95 4.70 -31.30
N MET A 142 2.09 5.02 -30.69
CA MET A 142 3.40 4.83 -31.29
C MET A 142 3.99 3.43 -31.05
N HIS A 143 3.42 2.65 -30.12
CA HIS A 143 3.95 1.35 -29.74
C HIS A 143 3.42 0.25 -30.69
N SER A 144 4.24 -0.19 -31.64
CA SER A 144 3.83 -1.15 -32.68
C SER A 144 3.21 -2.43 -32.12
N ALA A 145 3.86 -3.08 -31.15
CA ALA A 145 3.34 -4.31 -30.55
C ALA A 145 2.01 -4.11 -29.83
N TRP A 146 1.73 -2.89 -29.34
CA TRP A 146 0.44 -2.56 -28.74
C TRP A 146 -0.64 -2.43 -29.80
N MET A 147 -0.37 -1.64 -30.84
CA MET A 147 -1.29 -1.47 -31.97
C MET A 147 -1.59 -2.81 -32.65
N ASP A 148 -0.58 -3.65 -32.86
CA ASP A 148 -0.73 -5.00 -33.38
C ASP A 148 -1.62 -5.84 -32.47
N SER A 149 -1.42 -5.75 -31.15
CA SER A 149 -2.21 -6.46 -30.16
C SER A 149 -3.65 -5.96 -30.07
N VAL A 150 -3.96 -4.70 -30.32
CA VAL A 150 -5.36 -4.23 -30.32
C VAL A 150 -6.08 -4.65 -31.60
N HIS A 151 -5.40 -4.66 -32.75
CA HIS A 151 -6.03 -4.91 -34.05
C HIS A 151 -6.10 -6.38 -34.49
N HIS A 152 -5.20 -7.25 -34.02
CA HIS A 152 -5.21 -8.65 -34.45
C HIS A 152 -6.05 -9.53 -33.52
N PRO A 153 -7.02 -10.31 -34.05
CA PRO A 153 -7.78 -11.25 -33.24
C PRO A 153 -6.83 -12.30 -32.66
N MET A 154 -6.78 -12.40 -31.33
CA MET A 154 -6.10 -13.53 -30.71
C MET A 154 -6.83 -14.80 -31.15
N MET A 155 -6.09 -15.71 -31.80
CA MET A 155 -6.56 -17.07 -32.05
C MET A 155 -7.07 -17.62 -30.71
N LYS A 156 -8.35 -18.02 -30.67
CA LYS A 156 -9.00 -18.66 -29.51
C LYS A 156 -8.24 -19.94 -29.16
N SER A 157 -7.14 -19.82 -28.43
CA SER A 157 -6.52 -20.96 -27.75
C SER A 157 -7.41 -21.25 -26.56
N GLY A 158 -7.99 -22.46 -26.56
CA GLY A 158 -9.15 -22.83 -25.77
C GLY A 158 -9.00 -22.55 -24.28
N MET A 159 -10.12 -22.13 -23.67
CA MET A 159 -10.66 -22.42 -22.34
C MET A 159 -9.72 -22.84 -21.18
N HIS A 160 -8.48 -22.39 -21.18
CA HIS A 160 -7.57 -22.44 -20.04
C HIS A 160 -7.45 -21.01 -19.52
N SER A 161 -7.83 -20.86 -18.25
CA SER A 161 -7.53 -19.70 -17.40
C SER A 161 -6.17 -19.13 -17.76
N SER A 162 -6.14 -18.08 -18.58
CA SER A 162 -4.93 -17.37 -18.93
C SER A 162 -4.63 -16.40 -17.79
N SER A 163 -4.24 -16.99 -16.67
CA SER A 163 -3.82 -16.29 -15.46
C SER A 163 -2.67 -15.35 -15.83
N CYS A 164 -2.80 -14.08 -15.48
CA CYS A 164 -1.70 -13.13 -15.54
C CYS A 164 -0.49 -13.70 -14.77
N SER A 165 0.61 -13.92 -15.50
CA SER A 165 1.80 -14.64 -15.00
C SER A 165 2.50 -13.93 -13.86
N TRP A 166 2.37 -12.60 -13.81
CA TRP A 166 2.95 -11.73 -12.79
C TRP A 166 1.90 -11.18 -11.82
N CYS A 167 0.62 -11.46 -12.04
CA CYS A 167 -0.41 -11.06 -11.10
C CYS A 167 -0.41 -12.04 -9.93
N PRO A 168 -0.42 -11.54 -8.70
CA PRO A 168 -0.50 -12.39 -7.53
C PRO A 168 -1.82 -13.18 -7.60
N SER A 169 -1.76 -14.46 -7.26
CA SER A 169 -2.96 -15.29 -7.08
C SER A 169 -3.75 -14.72 -5.91
N TYR A 170 -4.66 -13.79 -6.21
CA TYR A 170 -5.44 -13.10 -5.22
C TYR A 170 -6.56 -14.03 -4.75
N LYS A 171 -6.30 -14.75 -3.67
CA LYS A 171 -7.40 -15.25 -2.84
C LYS A 171 -7.84 -14.09 -1.98
N MET A 172 -9.09 -13.65 -2.16
CA MET A 172 -9.81 -12.92 -1.12
C MET A 172 -10.00 -13.87 0.07
N ASP A 173 -8.93 -14.16 0.81
CA ASP A 173 -9.07 -14.74 2.13
C ASP A 173 -9.51 -13.60 3.05
N SER A 174 -10.81 -13.29 2.96
CA SER A 174 -11.54 -12.39 3.82
C SER A 174 -11.70 -13.02 5.21
N SER A 175 -10.61 -13.32 5.91
CA SER A 175 -10.67 -13.79 7.30
C SER A 175 -9.29 -13.98 7.93
N SER A 176 -8.59 -12.88 8.19
CA SER A 176 -8.01 -12.80 9.53
C SER A 176 -8.93 -11.89 10.33
N PRO A 177 -9.47 -12.33 11.48
CA PRO A 177 -10.19 -11.42 12.35
C PRO A 177 -9.22 -10.29 12.64
N SER A 178 -9.52 -9.07 12.18
CA SER A 178 -8.81 -7.92 12.69
C SER A 178 -9.03 -7.99 14.20
N THR A 179 -7.98 -8.27 14.97
CA THR A 179 -7.95 -7.91 16.39
C THR A 179 -7.90 -6.39 16.40
N GLY A 180 -9.03 -5.79 16.04
CA GLY A 180 -9.10 -4.55 15.30
C GLY A 180 -8.95 -3.38 16.24
N PHE A 181 -8.14 -2.43 15.81
CA PHE A 181 -8.10 -1.11 16.41
C PHE A 181 -9.51 -0.56 16.53
N SER A 182 -9.90 -0.28 17.78
CA SER A 182 -11.23 0.16 18.15
C SER A 182 -11.36 1.68 18.12
N ASN A 183 -10.22 2.39 18.20
CA ASN A 183 -10.13 3.83 18.20
C ASN A 183 -9.34 4.30 16.97
N SER A 184 -10.06 4.54 15.88
CA SER A 184 -9.47 4.99 14.62
C SER A 184 -8.56 6.21 14.79
N ASP A 185 -8.94 7.16 15.65
CA ASP A 185 -8.29 8.46 15.68
C ASP A 185 -6.89 8.35 16.29
N ARG A 186 -6.77 7.59 17.38
CA ARG A 186 -5.46 7.32 18.02
C ARG A 186 -4.50 6.58 17.10
N ILE A 187 -5.00 5.59 16.36
CA ILE A 187 -4.16 4.87 15.41
C ILE A 187 -3.81 5.74 14.21
N MET A 188 -4.71 6.63 13.79
CA MET A 188 -4.38 7.62 12.77
C MET A 188 -3.33 8.63 13.24
N ASP A 189 -3.29 9.01 14.52
CA ASP A 189 -2.20 9.83 15.07
C ASP A 189 -0.85 9.11 14.99
N VAL A 190 -0.83 7.80 15.35
CA VAL A 190 0.36 6.94 15.18
C VAL A 190 0.77 6.88 13.71
N MET A 191 -0.18 6.67 12.81
CA MET A 191 0.08 6.64 11.37
C MET A 191 0.61 7.98 10.86
N HIS A 192 0.07 9.10 11.33
CA HIS A 192 0.54 10.43 10.94
C HIS A 192 1.99 10.66 11.39
N GLU A 193 2.32 10.30 12.64
CA GLU A 193 3.71 10.38 13.11
C GLU A 193 4.66 9.53 12.27
N LEU A 194 4.26 8.30 11.98
CA LEU A 194 5.05 7.36 11.19
C LEU A 194 5.20 7.79 9.73
N TRP A 195 4.12 8.21 9.09
CA TRP A 195 4.09 8.50 7.66
C TRP A 195 4.72 9.86 7.32
N VAL A 196 4.59 10.83 8.23
CA VAL A 196 4.95 12.24 7.95
C VAL A 196 6.21 12.67 8.69
N ASN A 197 6.31 12.33 9.97
CA ASN A 197 7.27 12.94 10.88
C ASN A 197 8.41 12.03 11.28
N SER A 198 8.42 10.79 10.80
CA SER A 198 9.44 9.82 11.16
C SER A 198 10.57 9.79 10.14
N GLY A 199 11.77 9.45 10.60
CA GLY A 199 12.89 9.11 9.71
C GLY A 199 12.73 7.76 9.01
N ILE A 200 11.56 7.11 9.08
CA ILE A 200 11.27 5.80 8.48
C ILE A 200 10.09 5.83 7.49
N SER A 201 9.68 7.01 7.03
CA SER A 201 8.57 7.16 6.07
C SER A 201 8.83 6.43 4.75
N TYR A 202 10.07 6.46 4.25
CA TYR A 202 10.47 5.76 3.04
C TYR A 202 10.24 4.24 3.12
N GLU A 203 10.61 3.63 4.25
CA GLU A 203 10.41 2.20 4.53
C GLU A 203 8.93 1.85 4.65
N ILE A 204 8.11 2.76 5.20
CA ILE A 204 6.65 2.59 5.26
C ILE A 204 6.03 2.64 3.87
N HIS A 205 6.44 3.63 3.06
CA HIS A 205 6.00 3.73 1.66
C HIS A 205 6.36 2.47 0.88
N GLN A 206 7.56 1.92 1.10
CA GLN A 206 8.00 0.68 0.50
C GLN A 206 7.17 -0.52 0.92
N LEU A 207 6.92 -0.65 2.22
CA LEU A 207 6.15 -1.76 2.75
C LEU A 207 4.75 -1.84 2.13
N MET A 208 4.18 -0.68 1.80
CA MET A 208 2.86 -0.58 1.17
C MET A 208 2.81 -1.11 -0.26
N ILE A 209 3.83 -0.82 -1.07
CA ILE A 209 3.89 -1.28 -2.46
C ILE A 209 4.56 -2.66 -2.58
N GLN A 210 5.19 -3.15 -1.52
CA GLN A 210 5.77 -4.48 -1.48
C GLN A 210 4.72 -5.58 -1.40
N ASN A 211 3.56 -5.32 -0.79
CA ASN A 211 2.49 -6.29 -0.69
C ASN A 211 1.32 -5.98 -1.64
N PRO A 212 1.09 -6.79 -2.68
CA PRO A 212 -0.01 -6.54 -3.61
C PRO A 212 -1.40 -6.61 -2.96
N SER A 213 -1.57 -7.27 -1.81
CA SER A 213 -2.86 -7.24 -1.09
C SER A 213 -3.17 -5.85 -0.53
N HIS A 214 -2.17 -5.08 -0.13
CA HIS A 214 -2.33 -3.68 0.27
C HIS A 214 -2.81 -2.87 -0.92
N MET A 215 -2.14 -3.04 -2.06
CA MET A 215 -2.47 -2.35 -3.30
C MET A 215 -3.89 -2.68 -3.78
N SER A 216 -4.34 -3.92 -3.65
CA SER A 216 -5.74 -4.28 -3.97
C SER A 216 -6.75 -3.45 -3.17
N LYS A 217 -6.53 -3.27 -1.86
CA LYS A 217 -7.41 -2.49 -1.00
C LYS A 217 -7.33 -0.98 -1.26
N MET A 218 -6.17 -0.49 -1.69
CA MET A 218 -5.96 0.94 -1.94
C MET A 218 -6.33 1.38 -3.36
N SER A 219 -6.33 0.46 -4.32
CA SER A 219 -6.49 0.78 -5.75
C SER A 219 -7.77 1.57 -6.00
N GLU A 220 -8.87 1.29 -5.30
CA GLU A 220 -10.12 2.03 -5.49
C GLU A 220 -10.00 3.54 -5.22
N GLN A 221 -9.13 3.93 -4.29
CA GLN A 221 -8.99 5.31 -3.81
C GLN A 221 -7.74 6.01 -4.36
N MET A 222 -6.69 5.25 -4.67
CA MET A 222 -5.37 5.77 -5.01
C MET A 222 -4.94 5.50 -6.46
N MET A 223 -5.74 4.76 -7.24
CA MET A 223 -5.34 4.37 -8.59
C MET A 223 -5.00 5.57 -9.49
N ASN A 224 -5.82 6.64 -9.51
CA ASN A 224 -5.56 7.76 -10.42
C ASN A 224 -4.21 8.45 -10.10
N PRO A 225 -3.94 8.93 -8.87
CA PRO A 225 -2.64 9.54 -8.55
C PRO A 225 -1.44 8.63 -8.85
N ILE A 226 -1.58 7.32 -8.59
CA ILE A 226 -0.53 6.34 -8.85
C ILE A 226 -0.29 6.20 -10.36
N LEU A 227 -1.35 5.97 -11.12
CA LEU A 227 -1.24 5.79 -12.56
C LEU A 227 -0.73 7.07 -13.22
N ASP A 228 -1.23 8.24 -12.85
CA ASP A 228 -0.74 9.52 -13.39
C ASP A 228 0.78 9.65 -13.17
N SER A 229 1.25 9.39 -11.95
CA SER A 229 2.69 9.45 -11.64
C SER A 229 3.53 8.46 -12.46
N ILE A 230 3.03 7.24 -12.67
CA ILE A 230 3.70 6.22 -13.51
C ILE A 230 3.68 6.64 -14.98
N MET A 231 2.56 7.16 -15.46
CA MET A 231 2.35 7.53 -16.85
C MET A 231 3.06 8.82 -17.23
N ASP A 232 3.38 9.70 -16.29
CA ASP A 232 4.20 10.90 -16.52
C ASP A 232 5.69 10.55 -16.65
N ASP A 233 6.17 9.55 -15.92
CA ASP A 233 7.56 9.09 -16.01
C ASP A 233 7.79 8.21 -17.25
N GLU A 234 8.75 8.58 -18.11
CA GLU A 234 8.96 7.89 -19.38
C GLU A 234 9.40 6.43 -19.23
N ASP A 235 10.32 6.16 -18.31
CA ASP A 235 10.88 4.82 -18.11
C ASP A 235 9.83 3.89 -17.50
N LEU A 236 9.07 4.39 -16.51
CA LEU A 236 8.01 3.61 -15.88
C LEU A 236 6.80 3.43 -16.80
N ARG A 237 6.43 4.45 -17.58
CA ARG A 237 5.38 4.34 -18.61
C ARG A 237 5.71 3.23 -19.60
N ARG A 238 6.96 3.14 -20.05
CA ARG A 238 7.41 2.07 -20.97
C ARG A 238 7.31 0.69 -20.33
N GLN A 239 7.81 0.55 -19.10
CA GLN A 239 7.71 -0.70 -18.34
C GLN A 239 6.26 -1.13 -18.11
N MET A 240 5.37 -0.17 -17.82
CA MET A 240 3.94 -0.42 -17.68
C MET A 240 3.33 -0.98 -18.97
N ILE A 241 3.66 -0.41 -20.14
CA ILE A 241 3.18 -0.91 -21.44
C ILE A 241 3.66 -2.34 -21.67
N GLU A 242 4.94 -2.61 -21.44
CA GLU A 242 5.54 -3.94 -21.60
C GLU A 242 4.84 -5.00 -20.72
N LEU A 243 4.62 -4.70 -19.44
CA LEU A 243 3.92 -5.59 -18.52
C LEU A 243 2.48 -5.88 -18.93
N LEU A 244 1.75 -4.87 -19.42
CA LEU A 244 0.36 -5.03 -19.82
C LEU A 244 0.21 -5.83 -21.11
N LEU A 245 1.19 -5.76 -22.03
CA LEU A 245 1.23 -6.61 -23.22
C LEU A 245 1.37 -8.09 -22.87
N GLU A 246 2.03 -8.41 -21.75
CA GLU A 246 2.13 -9.78 -21.24
C GLU A 246 0.82 -10.31 -20.63
N HIS A 247 -0.21 -9.48 -20.47
CA HIS A 247 -1.49 -9.86 -19.85
C HIS A 247 -2.60 -10.01 -20.91
N PRO A 248 -2.89 -11.24 -21.38
CA PRO A 248 -3.81 -11.44 -22.51
C PRO A 248 -5.23 -10.97 -22.23
N GLU A 249 -5.76 -11.20 -21.03
CA GLU A 249 -7.09 -10.74 -20.69
C GLU A 249 -7.21 -9.21 -20.62
N PHE A 250 -6.16 -8.52 -20.16
CA PHE A 250 -6.12 -7.06 -20.17
C PHE A 250 -6.22 -6.53 -21.60
N MET A 251 -5.42 -7.09 -22.50
CA MET A 251 -5.46 -6.73 -23.93
C MET A 251 -6.81 -7.05 -24.57
N ASN A 252 -7.45 -8.16 -24.20
CA ASN A 252 -8.79 -8.49 -24.67
C ASN A 252 -9.86 -7.50 -24.16
N SER A 253 -9.76 -7.03 -22.91
CA SER A 253 -10.68 -6.01 -22.37
C SER A 253 -10.64 -4.71 -23.17
N ILE A 254 -9.46 -4.28 -23.63
CA ILE A 254 -9.34 -3.08 -24.48
C ILE A 254 -10.12 -3.24 -25.78
N ARG A 255 -9.97 -4.38 -26.47
CA ARG A 255 -10.64 -4.65 -27.75
C ARG A 255 -12.17 -4.63 -27.64
N HIS A 256 -12.72 -5.16 -26.55
CA HIS A 256 -14.17 -5.25 -26.34
C HIS A 256 -14.78 -4.00 -25.72
N SER A 257 -13.97 -3.08 -25.17
CA SER A 257 -14.44 -1.79 -24.65
C SER A 257 -14.98 -0.86 -25.74
N GLU A 258 -14.49 -1.01 -26.98
CA GLU A 258 -14.84 -0.12 -28.10
C GLU A 258 -16.16 -0.49 -28.80
N THR A 259 -16.68 -1.71 -28.59
CA THR A 259 -17.91 -2.16 -29.24
C THR A 259 -19.20 -1.66 -28.58
N ASN A 260 -19.12 -1.00 -27.42
CA ASN A 260 -20.30 -0.56 -26.65
C ASN A 260 -20.59 0.96 -26.73
N THR A 261 -19.83 1.73 -27.52
CA THR A 261 -20.02 3.19 -27.64
C THR A 261 -20.79 3.66 -28.87
N ASP A 262 -21.24 2.75 -29.73
CA ASP A 262 -22.07 3.09 -30.89
C ASP A 262 -23.46 2.43 -30.80
N HIS A 263 -24.38 3.01 -30.00
CA HIS A 263 -25.83 2.86 -30.18
C HIS A 263 -26.59 4.06 -29.61
#